data_AF-A0A355B2G7-F1
#
_entry.id   AF-A0A355B2G7-F1
#
_cell.length_a   1.000
_cell.length_b   1.000
_cell.length_c   1.000
_cell.angle_alpha   90.00
_cell.angle_beta   90.00
_cell.angle_gamma   90.00
#
_symmetry.space_group_name_H-M   'P 1'
#
loop_
_entity.id
_entity.type
_entity.pdbx_description
1 polymer ?
#
loop_
_entity_poly.entity_id
_entity_poly.type
_entity_poly.pdbx_seq_one_letter_code
_entity_poly.pdbx_strand_id
1 'polypeptide(L)'
;MSKCSGQTRPGERNAFPWASSRQTKIPNEEKLKDPLYHPLFKDMMNDVVDAGSCCQCGSCVLVCPHNIIEYVDGYPKQTAKKSADFDYCGISEGIGCDVCASACPRLWPREIHLRDAEFRGSRPYEGIFGVYRNILWPAPSGRISRSAPRTAES
;
A
#
# COMPACT_ATOMS: atom_id res chain seq x y z
N MET A 1 29.40 -41.45 -0.54
CA MET A 1 28.03 -40.95 -0.29
C MET A 1 28.11 -39.94 0.85
N SER A 2 27.68 -38.68 0.81
CA SER A 2 27.38 -37.73 -0.25
C SER A 2 27.66 -36.38 0.39
N LYS A 3 28.59 -35.60 -0.18
CA LYS A 3 28.79 -34.20 0.23
C LYS A 3 27.52 -33.45 -0.18
N CYS A 4 26.71 -33.02 0.80
CA CYS A 4 25.67 -32.02 0.59
C CYS A 4 26.37 -30.71 0.23
N SER A 5 26.51 -30.50 -1.07
CA SER A 5 26.87 -29.24 -1.69
C SER A 5 25.75 -28.21 -1.48
N GLY A 6 26.11 -27.04 -0.95
CA GLY A 6 25.49 -25.79 -1.37
C GLY A 6 24.24 -25.30 -0.65
N GLN A 7 24.32 -25.09 0.67
CA GLN A 7 23.38 -24.16 1.33
C GLN A 7 24.12 -22.91 1.80
N THR A 8 24.20 -21.93 0.89
CA THR A 8 24.49 -20.54 1.24
C THR A 8 23.35 -19.99 2.08
N ARG A 9 23.71 -19.19 3.09
CA ARG A 9 22.84 -18.62 4.13
C ARG A 9 21.65 -17.87 3.51
N PRO A 10 20.49 -17.83 4.19
CA PRO A 10 19.34 -17.04 3.75
C PRO A 10 19.67 -15.55 3.96
N GLY A 11 20.23 -14.91 2.93
CA GLY A 11 20.61 -13.51 2.96
C GLY A 11 21.42 -13.00 1.76
N GLU A 12 21.92 -13.88 0.88
CA GLU A 12 22.88 -13.50 -0.17
C GLU A 12 22.51 -13.97 -1.59
N ARG A 13 21.22 -13.97 -1.95
CA ARG A 13 20.85 -14.18 -3.36
C ARG A 13 19.94 -13.06 -3.83
N ASN A 14 20.55 -12.18 -4.64
CA ASN A 14 19.95 -11.16 -5.50
C ASN A 14 20.02 -9.73 -4.94
N ALA A 15 21.23 -9.18 -4.85
CA ALA A 15 21.41 -7.76 -5.13
C ALA A 15 21.05 -7.54 -6.61
N PHE A 16 19.92 -6.89 -6.87
CA PHE A 16 19.43 -6.64 -8.23
C PHE A 16 20.46 -5.82 -9.02
N PRO A 17 20.64 -6.08 -10.33
CA PRO A 17 21.63 -5.40 -11.14
C PRO A 17 21.41 -3.88 -11.30
N TRP A 18 20.25 -3.36 -10.89
CA TRP A 18 19.92 -1.93 -10.89
C TRP A 18 19.81 -1.31 -9.48
N ALA A 19 19.83 -2.12 -8.41
CA ALA A 19 19.87 -1.65 -7.02
C ALA A 19 21.29 -1.21 -6.63
N SER A 20 21.97 -0.49 -7.53
CA SER A 20 23.41 -0.17 -7.46
C SER A 20 23.73 1.04 -6.60
N SER A 21 22.78 1.60 -5.86
CA SER A 21 23.05 2.62 -4.86
C SER A 21 22.42 2.23 -3.55
N ARG A 22 23.23 1.62 -2.70
CA ARG A 22 22.97 1.31 -1.28
C ARG A 22 22.88 2.62 -0.48
N GLN A 23 22.02 3.54 -0.89
CA GLN A 23 21.72 4.78 -0.20
C GLN A 23 20.39 4.56 0.50
N THR A 24 20.45 4.36 1.81
CA THR A 24 19.29 4.47 2.69
C THR A 24 18.74 5.89 2.63
N LYS A 25 18.05 6.26 1.56
CA LYS A 25 17.12 7.38 1.58
C LYS A 25 15.88 6.84 2.27
N ILE A 26 15.92 6.87 3.59
CA ILE A 26 14.69 6.91 4.38
C ILE A 26 13.89 8.06 3.75
N PRO A 27 12.70 7.84 3.15
CA PRO A 27 11.90 8.94 2.64
C PRO A 27 11.71 9.92 3.79
N ASN A 28 11.97 11.21 3.51
CA ASN A 28 11.97 12.32 4.47
C ASN A 28 11.06 12.03 5.67
N GLU A 29 11.61 12.02 6.88
CA GLU A 29 10.84 11.82 8.12
C GLU A 29 9.65 12.79 8.26
N GLU A 30 9.62 13.88 7.48
CA GLU A 30 8.45 14.77 7.31
C GLU A 30 7.29 14.17 6.52
N LYS A 31 7.52 13.40 5.44
CA LYS A 31 6.43 12.77 4.65
C LYS A 31 5.62 11.78 5.48
N LEU A 32 6.25 11.15 6.47
CA LEU A 32 5.61 10.17 7.35
C LEU A 32 4.70 10.83 8.42
N LYS A 33 4.82 12.15 8.65
CA LYS A 33 4.13 12.87 9.73
C LYS A 33 2.75 13.40 9.33
N ASP A 34 2.46 13.53 8.04
CA ASP A 34 1.13 13.94 7.58
C ASP A 34 0.23 12.72 7.34
N PRO A 35 -0.83 12.52 8.15
CA PRO A 35 -1.74 11.38 7.97
C PRO A 35 -2.56 11.45 6.68
N LEU A 36 -2.61 12.60 5.99
CA LEU A 36 -3.32 12.79 4.72
C LEU A 36 -2.39 12.78 3.50
N TYR A 37 -1.15 12.33 3.66
CA TYR A 37 -0.22 12.21 2.56
C TYR A 37 -0.76 11.27 1.47
N HIS A 38 -0.79 11.73 0.21
CA HIS A 38 -1.18 10.90 -0.93
C HIS A 38 0.08 10.35 -1.61
N PRO A 39 0.35 9.05 -1.51
CA PRO A 39 1.55 8.48 -2.09
C PRO A 39 1.44 8.44 -3.62
N LEU A 40 2.53 8.83 -4.28
CA LEU A 40 2.63 8.85 -5.74
C LEU A 40 3.22 7.55 -6.27
N PHE A 41 3.04 7.29 -7.57
CA PHE A 41 3.74 6.19 -8.27
C PHE A 41 5.24 6.18 -7.97
N LYS A 42 5.86 7.37 -8.00
CA LYS A 42 7.29 7.56 -7.75
C LYS A 42 7.69 7.14 -6.33
N ASP A 43 6.86 7.41 -5.33
CA ASP A 43 7.12 6.97 -3.95
C ASP A 43 7.04 5.46 -3.84
N MET A 44 6.05 4.84 -4.49
CA MET A 44 5.94 3.37 -4.51
C MET A 44 7.19 2.72 -5.13
N MET A 45 7.67 3.22 -6.28
CA MET A 45 8.85 2.65 -6.94
C MET A 45 10.12 2.84 -6.11
N ASN A 46 10.31 3.99 -5.48
CA ASN A 46 11.51 4.24 -4.66
C ASN A 46 11.43 3.56 -3.27
N ASP A 47 10.32 3.70 -2.55
CA ASP A 47 10.22 3.26 -1.15
C ASP A 47 9.86 1.78 -1.00
N VAL A 48 9.32 1.14 -2.05
CA VAL A 48 8.94 -0.28 -2.02
C VAL A 48 9.84 -1.13 -2.90
N VAL A 49 10.05 -0.71 -4.14
CA VAL A 49 10.76 -1.52 -5.13
C VAL A 49 12.27 -1.35 -4.97
N ASP A 50 12.77 -0.12 -4.98
CA ASP A 50 14.20 0.17 -4.79
C ASP A 50 14.66 -0.14 -3.35
N ALA A 51 13.83 0.17 -2.35
CA ALA A 51 14.09 -0.21 -0.96
C ALA A 51 14.05 -1.74 -0.69
N GLY A 52 13.58 -2.55 -1.66
CA GLY A 52 13.50 -4.01 -1.52
C GLY A 52 12.45 -4.51 -0.54
N SER A 53 11.45 -3.70 -0.18
CA SER A 53 10.37 -4.06 0.75
C SER A 53 9.15 -4.69 0.06
N CYS A 54 9.22 -4.84 -1.27
CA CYS A 54 8.20 -5.47 -2.11
C CYS A 54 7.97 -6.95 -1.75
N CYS A 55 6.73 -7.31 -1.42
CA CYS A 55 6.32 -8.69 -1.16
C CYS A 55 5.87 -9.46 -2.41
N GLN A 56 6.10 -8.90 -3.61
CA GLN A 56 5.83 -9.57 -4.88
C GLN A 56 4.34 -9.97 -5.08
N CYS A 57 3.41 -9.26 -4.45
CA CYS A 57 1.96 -9.58 -4.50
C CYS A 57 1.28 -9.28 -5.85
N GLY A 58 1.88 -8.42 -6.70
CA GLY A 58 1.34 -8.08 -8.02
C GLY A 58 0.12 -7.15 -8.01
N SER A 59 -0.37 -6.70 -6.86
CA SER A 59 -1.57 -5.85 -6.75
C SER A 59 -1.44 -4.53 -7.53
N CYS A 60 -0.25 -3.93 -7.55
CA CYS A 60 0.01 -2.69 -8.28
C CYS A 60 -0.11 -2.84 -9.81
N VAL A 61 0.19 -4.02 -10.35
CA VAL A 61 0.07 -4.32 -11.78
C VAL A 61 -1.39 -4.54 -12.16
N LEU A 62 -2.11 -5.33 -11.36
CA LEU A 62 -3.52 -5.65 -11.61
C LEU A 62 -4.45 -4.42 -11.58
N VAL A 63 -4.17 -3.47 -10.70
CA VAL A 63 -5.03 -2.29 -10.52
C VAL A 63 -4.76 -1.19 -11.55
N CYS A 64 -3.67 -1.29 -12.33
CA CYS A 64 -3.28 -0.24 -13.26
C CYS A 64 -4.23 -0.22 -14.48
N PRO A 65 -5.08 0.81 -14.66
CA PRO A 65 -6.03 0.84 -15.78
C PRO A 65 -5.34 1.04 -17.14
N HIS A 66 -4.12 1.60 -17.13
CA HIS A 66 -3.35 1.90 -18.34
C HIS A 66 -2.22 0.89 -18.60
N ASN A 67 -2.10 -0.14 -17.76
CA ASN A 67 -1.09 -1.19 -17.88
C ASN A 67 0.35 -0.66 -18.09
N ILE A 68 0.72 0.35 -17.31
CA ILE A 68 2.02 1.04 -17.41
C ILE A 68 3.15 0.22 -16.75
N ILE A 69 2.76 -0.58 -15.75
CA ILE A 69 3.62 -1.46 -14.98
C ILE A 69 3.32 -2.88 -15.41
N GLU A 70 4.35 -3.69 -15.57
CA GLU A 70 4.24 -5.12 -15.78
C GLU A 70 5.01 -5.87 -14.70
N TYR A 71 4.66 -7.13 -14.51
CA TYR A 71 5.29 -7.98 -13.53
C TYR A 71 6.40 -8.80 -14.20
N VAL A 72 7.65 -8.45 -13.93
CA VAL A 72 8.85 -9.04 -14.56
C VAL A 72 9.78 -9.58 -13.47
N ASP A 73 10.14 -10.85 -13.55
CA ASP A 73 11.02 -11.53 -12.58
C ASP A 73 10.53 -11.47 -11.12
N GLY A 74 9.22 -11.40 -10.90
CA GLY A 74 8.65 -11.28 -9.55
C GLY A 74 8.51 -9.84 -9.04
N TYR A 75 8.89 -8.82 -9.83
CA TYR A 75 8.85 -7.43 -9.42
C TYR A 75 8.06 -6.55 -10.40
N PRO A 76 7.39 -5.51 -9.90
CA PRO A 76 6.80 -4.50 -10.77
C PRO A 76 7.91 -3.73 -11.48
N LYS A 77 7.88 -3.70 -12.82
CA LYS A 77 8.74 -2.87 -13.67
C LYS A 77 7.87 -2.00 -14.57
N GLN A 78 8.30 -0.77 -14.80
CA GLN A 78 7.65 0.14 -15.74
C GLN A 78 8.06 -0.27 -17.17
N THR A 79 7.08 -0.63 -18.01
CA THR A 79 7.33 -1.10 -19.40
C THR A 79 6.81 -0.10 -20.44
N ALA A 80 5.95 0.84 -20.05
CA ALA A 80 5.24 1.73 -21.00
C ALA A 80 6.15 2.59 -21.88
N LYS A 81 7.34 2.99 -21.39
CA LYS A 81 8.24 3.84 -22.16
C LYS A 81 9.69 3.39 -21.92
N LYS A 82 10.24 2.63 -22.87
CA LYS A 82 11.62 2.11 -22.82
C LYS A 82 12.70 3.18 -22.62
N SER A 83 12.37 4.46 -22.83
CA SER A 83 13.27 5.61 -22.67
C SER A 83 13.04 6.41 -21.38
N ALA A 84 12.09 6.02 -20.53
CA ALA A 84 11.79 6.73 -19.29
C ALA A 84 12.42 6.02 -18.09
N ASP A 85 12.64 6.77 -17.02
CA ASP A 85 13.17 6.24 -15.77
C ASP A 85 12.18 5.25 -15.12
N PHE A 86 12.71 4.36 -14.29
CA PHE A 86 11.94 3.28 -13.63
C PHE A 86 10.81 3.80 -12.73
N ASP A 87 10.90 5.06 -12.28
CA ASP A 87 9.96 5.73 -11.39
C ASP A 87 9.02 6.70 -12.12
N TYR A 88 9.07 6.76 -13.45
CA TYR A 88 8.28 7.70 -14.24
C TYR A 88 6.98 7.06 -14.74
N CYS A 89 5.84 7.67 -14.42
CA CYS A 89 4.55 7.35 -15.01
C CYS A 89 3.94 8.60 -15.63
N GLY A 90 3.81 8.63 -16.96
CA GLY A 90 3.30 9.80 -17.68
C GLY A 90 1.85 10.17 -17.33
N ILE A 91 1.08 9.24 -16.78
CA ILE A 91 -0.29 9.50 -16.31
C ILE A 91 -0.30 9.97 -14.84
N SER A 92 0.62 9.49 -14.00
CA SER A 92 0.76 9.98 -12.63
C SER A 92 1.17 11.46 -12.61
N GLU A 93 2.15 11.87 -13.42
CA GLU A 93 2.58 13.28 -13.46
C GLU A 93 1.62 14.22 -14.21
N GLY A 94 0.88 13.71 -15.20
CA GLY A 94 -0.05 14.54 -15.99
C GLY A 94 -1.47 14.64 -15.42
N ILE A 95 -1.98 13.53 -14.86
CA ILE A 95 -3.40 13.40 -14.43
C ILE A 95 -3.49 13.07 -12.93
N GLY A 96 -2.42 12.60 -12.27
CA GLY A 96 -2.44 12.20 -10.86
C GLY A 96 -2.98 10.79 -10.63
N CYS A 97 -2.75 9.86 -11.56
CA CYS A 97 -3.13 8.45 -11.35
C CYS A 97 -2.12 7.71 -10.47
N ASP A 98 -2.44 7.55 -9.18
CA ASP A 98 -1.59 6.83 -8.21
C ASP A 98 -2.29 5.62 -7.57
N VAL A 99 -3.21 5.00 -8.31
CA VAL A 99 -3.97 3.83 -7.84
C VAL A 99 -3.05 2.65 -7.49
N CYS A 100 -1.92 2.52 -8.19
CA CYS A 100 -0.90 1.52 -7.88
C CYS A 100 -0.23 1.75 -6.52
N ALA A 101 0.01 3.01 -6.16
CA ALA A 101 0.62 3.38 -4.89
C ALA A 101 -0.36 3.18 -3.73
N SER A 102 -1.64 3.55 -3.90
CA SER A 102 -2.69 3.32 -2.90
C SER A 102 -3.03 1.84 -2.70
N ALA A 103 -2.90 1.01 -3.74
CA ALA A 103 -3.11 -0.43 -3.64
C ALA A 103 -1.95 -1.18 -2.95
N CYS A 104 -0.78 -0.56 -2.78
CA CYS A 104 0.39 -1.22 -2.22
C CYS A 104 0.27 -1.36 -0.69
N PRO A 105 0.22 -2.58 -0.12
CA PRO A 105 0.04 -2.76 1.33
C PRO A 105 1.28 -2.38 2.15
N ARG A 106 2.43 -2.20 1.49
CA ARG A 106 3.71 -1.87 2.11
C ARG A 106 3.95 -0.37 2.21
N LEU A 107 3.19 0.43 1.46
CA LEU A 107 3.31 1.87 1.44
C LEU A 107 2.46 2.52 2.54
N TRP A 108 2.86 3.71 2.96
CA TRP A 108 2.19 4.52 3.98
C TRP A 108 1.65 5.81 3.33
N PRO A 109 0.49 6.36 3.74
CA PRO A 109 -0.49 5.89 4.74
C PRO A 109 -1.48 4.84 4.20
N ARG A 110 -2.08 4.08 5.12
CA ARG A 110 -3.09 3.03 4.85
C ARG A 110 -4.41 3.38 5.48
N GLU A 111 -5.46 2.62 5.14
CA GLU A 111 -6.80 2.75 5.72
C GLU A 111 -6.77 2.88 7.26
N ILE A 112 -5.98 2.05 7.94
CA ILE A 112 -5.86 2.11 9.42
C ILE A 112 -5.31 3.43 9.93
N HIS A 113 -4.45 4.11 9.15
CA HIS A 113 -3.84 5.39 9.49
C HIS A 113 -4.76 6.56 9.14
N LEU A 114 -5.51 6.44 8.05
CA LEU A 114 -6.55 7.39 7.64
C LEU A 114 -7.75 7.36 8.59
N ARG A 115 -8.10 6.18 9.13
CA ARG A 115 -9.17 6.03 10.12
C ARG A 115 -8.95 6.94 11.33
N ASP A 116 -7.72 6.96 11.83
CA ASP A 116 -7.35 7.80 12.96
C ASP A 116 -7.25 9.28 12.57
N ALA A 117 -7.13 9.61 11.28
CA ALA A 117 -7.15 10.98 10.77
C ALA A 117 -8.57 11.55 10.63
N GLU A 118 -9.47 10.76 10.05
CA GLU A 118 -10.84 11.17 9.72
C GLU A 118 -11.74 11.18 10.97
N PHE A 119 -11.64 10.17 11.83
CA PHE A 119 -12.55 9.99 12.96
C PHE A 119 -12.01 10.58 14.28
N ARG A 120 -11.04 11.51 14.25
CA ARG A 120 -10.39 12.08 15.46
C ARG A 120 -11.37 12.66 16.49
N GLY A 121 -12.50 13.21 16.03
CA GLY A 121 -13.48 13.90 16.89
C GLY A 121 -14.81 13.15 17.08
N SER A 122 -15.09 12.10 16.31
CA SER A 122 -16.41 11.47 16.24
C SER A 122 -16.30 9.94 16.27
N ARG A 123 -15.78 9.42 17.39
CA ARG A 123 -15.86 7.98 17.71
C ARG A 123 -17.02 7.71 18.66
N PRO A 124 -18.28 7.69 18.19
CA PRO A 124 -19.38 7.31 19.06
C PRO A 124 -19.22 5.85 19.50
N TYR A 125 -18.85 4.93 18.59
CA TYR A 125 -18.63 3.51 18.88
C TYR A 125 -17.60 2.88 17.94
N GLU A 126 -16.78 1.96 18.46
CA GLU A 126 -15.81 1.15 17.72
C GLU A 126 -16.01 -0.32 18.06
N GLY A 127 -16.15 -1.18 17.06
CA GLY A 127 -16.32 -2.62 17.22
C GLY A 127 -15.70 -3.41 16.06
N ILE A 128 -16.13 -4.66 15.89
CA ILE A 128 -15.62 -5.55 14.82
C ILE A 128 -15.81 -4.94 13.41
N PHE A 129 -16.85 -4.12 13.24
CA PHE A 129 -17.16 -3.43 11.97
C PHE A 129 -16.40 -2.10 11.77
N GLY A 130 -15.47 -1.75 12.66
CA GLY A 130 -14.79 -0.45 12.64
C GLY A 130 -15.58 0.64 13.41
N VAL A 131 -15.38 1.90 13.01
CA VAL A 131 -16.07 3.05 13.61
C VAL A 131 -17.45 3.21 12.96
N TYR A 132 -18.51 3.19 13.76
CA TYR A 132 -19.88 3.29 13.25
C TYR A 132 -20.78 4.13 14.16
N ARG A 133 -21.83 4.72 13.58
CA ARG A 133 -22.84 5.49 14.33
C ARG A 133 -24.09 4.69 14.65
N ASN A 134 -24.57 3.87 13.71
CA ASN A 134 -25.75 3.03 13.88
C ASN A 134 -25.57 1.71 13.13
N ILE A 135 -26.00 0.61 13.73
CA ILE A 135 -26.18 -0.67 13.03
C ILE A 135 -27.68 -0.82 12.78
N LEU A 136 -28.06 -0.92 11.51
CA LEU A 136 -29.44 -1.02 11.09
C LEU A 136 -29.71 -2.46 10.64
N TRP A 137 -30.66 -3.12 11.30
CA TRP A 137 -31.13 -4.42 10.88
C TRP A 137 -32.51 -4.30 10.24
N PRO A 138 -32.64 -4.55 8.91
CA PRO A 138 -33.93 -4.51 8.25
C PRO A 138 -34.76 -5.72 8.67
N ALA A 139 -35.91 -5.45 9.29
CA ALA A 139 -36.88 -6.51 9.57
C ALA A 139 -37.71 -6.81 8.31
N PRO A 140 -38.21 -8.05 8.14
CA PRO A 140 -39.13 -8.42 7.05
C PRO A 140 -40.39 -7.54 6.97
N SER A 141 -40.76 -6.91 8.09
CA SER A 141 -41.88 -5.97 8.21
C SER A 141 -41.58 -4.57 7.64
N GLY A 142 -40.43 -4.35 7.02
CA GLY A 142 -39.99 -3.03 6.54
C GLY A 142 -39.59 -2.05 7.67
N ARG A 143 -39.66 -2.49 8.93
CA ARG A 143 -39.24 -1.69 10.08
C ARG A 143 -37.73 -1.80 10.26
N ILE A 144 -37.05 -0.66 10.29
CA ILE A 144 -35.63 -0.60 10.63
C ILE A 144 -35.54 -0.68 12.16
N SER A 145 -35.07 -1.82 12.68
CA SER A 145 -34.71 -1.91 14.09
C SER A 145 -33.35 -1.27 14.30
N ARG A 146 -33.26 -0.35 15.27
CA ARG A 146 -32.01 0.30 15.67
C ARG A 146 -31.51 -0.36 16.94
N SER A 147 -30.44 -1.15 16.85
CA SER A 147 -29.65 -1.48 18.03
C SER A 147 -28.66 -0.34 18.24
N ALA A 148 -29.01 0.64 19.07
CA ALA A 148 -27.97 1.50 19.65
C ALA A 148 -27.10 0.59 20.53
N PRO A 149 -25.76 0.58 20.36
CA PRO A 149 -24.91 -0.11 21.32
C PRO A 149 -25.16 0.48 22.70
N ARG A 150 -25.37 -0.38 23.70
CA ARG A 150 -25.41 0.05 25.10
C ARG A 150 -24.13 0.83 25.35
N THR A 151 -24.26 2.07 25.83
CA THR A 151 -23.12 2.82 26.36
C THR A 151 -22.34 1.88 27.26
N ALA A 152 -21.06 1.68 26.99
CA ALA A 152 -20.18 1.06 27.96
C ALA A 152 -20.19 1.99 29.18
N GLU A 153 -20.99 1.62 30.18
CA GLU A 153 -20.95 2.22 31.51
C GLU A 153 -19.51 2.08 32.02
N SER A 154 -18.84 3.21 32.19
CA SER A 154 -17.69 3.38 33.08
C SER A 154 -18.18 3.86 34.43
#